data_AF-A0A7C9PTL5-F1
#
_entry.id   AF-A0A7C9PTL5-F1
#
_cell.length_a   1.000
_cell.length_b   1.000
_cell.length_c   1.000
_cell.angle_alpha   90.00
_cell.angle_beta   90.00
_cell.angle_gamma   90.00
#
_symmetry.space_group_name_H-M   'P 1'
#
loop_
_entity.id
_entity.type
_entity.pdbx_description
1 polymer ?
#
loop_
_entity_poly.entity_id
_entity_poly.type
_entity_poly.pdbx_seq_one_letter_code
_entity_poly.pdbx_strand_id
1 'polypeptide(L)'
;MKRLDEISDGDREFQEELLNAFIEDVRENIAKMKPALELCDLTVIRDQAHAIKGASGNVGIPSMYATAAQLERLAREQNQNGLDELVAQLETSLKAVENWMG
;
A
#
# COMPACT_ATOMS: atom_id res chain seq x y z
N MET A 1 13.14 7.03 0.50
CA MET A 1 13.30 6.54 1.88
C MET A 1 13.81 7.57 2.89
N LYS A 2 13.89 8.88 2.59
CA LYS A 2 14.32 9.91 3.57
C LYS A 2 13.57 9.84 4.91
N ARG A 3 12.26 9.57 4.88
CA ARG A 3 11.44 9.45 6.08
C ARG A 3 11.73 8.18 6.91
N LEU A 4 12.02 7.07 6.25
CA LEU A 4 12.42 5.83 6.92
C LEU A 4 13.74 6.03 7.67
N ASP A 5 14.71 6.68 7.02
CA ASP A 5 16.01 7.05 7.58
C ASP A 5 15.89 8.00 8.78
N GLU A 6 14.99 9.01 8.68
CA GLU A 6 14.69 9.93 9.78
C GLU A 6 14.03 9.25 10.99
N ILE A 7 13.11 8.31 10.76
CA ILE A 7 12.44 7.57 11.84
C ILE A 7 13.39 6.60 12.53
N SER A 8 14.34 6.04 11.78
CA SER A 8 15.28 5.05 12.31
C SER A 8 16.59 5.62 12.80
N ASP A 9 16.86 6.92 12.62
CA ASP A 9 18.17 7.54 12.84
C ASP A 9 19.31 6.77 12.15
N GLY A 10 19.04 6.26 10.94
CA GLY A 10 19.97 5.42 10.17
C GLY A 10 20.18 3.99 10.69
N ASP A 11 19.48 3.55 11.75
CA ASP A 11 19.56 2.17 12.25
C ASP A 11 18.94 1.20 11.26
N ARG A 12 19.79 0.39 10.61
CA ARG A 12 19.36 -0.55 9.59
C ARG A 12 18.49 -1.69 10.11
N GLU A 13 18.73 -2.19 11.33
CA GLU A 13 17.92 -3.28 11.89
C GLU A 13 16.50 -2.79 12.14
N PHE A 14 16.36 -1.58 12.69
CA PHE A 14 15.06 -0.97 12.90
C PHE A 14 14.36 -0.59 11.59
N GLN A 15 15.09 -0.19 10.54
CA GLN A 15 14.51 0.00 9.20
C GLN A 15 13.91 -1.31 8.66
N GLU A 16 14.61 -2.43 8.82
CA GLU A 16 14.14 -3.74 8.39
C GLU A 16 12.91 -4.18 9.18
N GLU A 17 12.85 -3.94 10.49
CA GLU A 17 11.65 -4.19 11.31
C GLU A 17 10.44 -3.36 10.84
N LEU A 18 10.62 -2.07 10.60
CA LEU A 18 9.56 -1.18 10.11
C LEU A 18 9.04 -1.61 8.74
N LEU A 19 9.94 -1.99 7.83
CA LEU A 19 9.57 -2.45 6.50
C LEU A 19 8.90 -3.83 6.52
N ASN A 20 9.35 -4.76 7.38
CA ASN A 20 8.68 -6.04 7.57
C ASN A 20 7.23 -5.85 8.06
N ALA A 21 7.04 -5.01 9.09
CA ALA A 21 5.69 -4.70 9.59
C ALA A 21 4.81 -4.04 8.51
N PHE A 22 5.39 -3.13 7.73
CA PHE A 22 4.72 -2.50 6.58
C PHE A 22 4.32 -3.52 5.50
N ILE A 23 5.21 -4.45 5.15
CA ILE A 23 4.95 -5.46 4.12
C ILE A 23 3.78 -6.35 4.52
N GLU A 24 3.76 -6.85 5.76
CA GLU A 24 2.67 -7.70 6.24
C GLU A 24 1.33 -6.96 6.25
N ASP A 25 1.29 -5.72 6.74
CA ASP A 25 0.07 -4.91 6.74
C ASP A 25 -0.45 -4.67 5.31
N VAL A 26 0.42 -4.25 4.39
CA VAL A 26 0.00 -4.03 3.00
C VAL A 26 -0.46 -5.32 2.33
N ARG A 27 0.21 -6.45 2.59
CA ARG A 27 -0.17 -7.77 2.05
C ARG A 27 -1.58 -8.15 2.49
N GLU A 28 -1.91 -7.97 3.77
CA GLU A 28 -3.26 -8.22 4.27
C GLU A 28 -4.31 -7.31 3.65
N ASN A 29 -4.01 -6.01 3.51
CA ASN A 29 -4.92 -5.05 2.89
C ASN A 29 -5.19 -5.40 1.41
N ILE A 30 -4.16 -5.75 0.63
CA ILE A 30 -4.32 -6.20 -0.76
C ILE A 30 -5.13 -7.50 -0.82
N ALA A 31 -4.88 -8.46 0.06
CA ALA A 31 -5.62 -9.72 0.10
C ALA A 31 -7.13 -9.49 0.33
N LYS A 32 -7.51 -8.51 1.14
CA LYS A 32 -8.91 -8.09 1.35
C LYS A 32 -9.51 -7.36 0.14
N MET A 33 -8.70 -6.64 -0.65
CA MET A 33 -9.17 -5.96 -1.86
C MET A 33 -9.56 -6.93 -2.98
N LYS A 34 -8.90 -8.08 -3.11
CA LYS A 34 -9.17 -9.05 -4.18
C LYS A 34 -10.63 -9.51 -4.25
N PRO A 35 -11.23 -10.07 -3.17
CA PRO A 35 -12.65 -10.43 -3.20
C PRO A 35 -13.56 -9.19 -3.31
N ALA A 36 -13.14 -8.04 -2.80
CA ALA A 36 -13.91 -6.80 -2.93
C ALA A 36 -14.00 -6.30 -4.38
N LEU A 37 -12.98 -6.52 -5.21
CA LEU A 37 -13.05 -6.26 -6.64
C LEU A 37 -14.11 -7.14 -7.33
N GLU A 38 -14.13 -8.44 -7.02
CA GLU A 38 -15.10 -9.38 -7.60
C GLU A 38 -16.54 -9.04 -7.20
N LEU A 39 -16.73 -8.60 -5.95
CA LEU A 39 -18.05 -8.23 -5.42
C LEU A 39 -18.43 -6.77 -5.66
N CYS A 40 -17.57 -5.99 -6.32
CA CYS A 40 -17.72 -4.53 -6.47
C CYS A 40 -17.95 -3.80 -5.14
N ASP A 41 -17.35 -4.28 -4.05
CA ASP A 41 -17.45 -3.66 -2.72
C ASP A 41 -16.47 -2.48 -2.60
N LEU A 42 -16.91 -1.34 -3.12
CA LEU A 42 -16.13 -0.10 -3.11
C LEU A 42 -15.87 0.45 -1.70
N THR A 43 -16.66 0.04 -0.70
CA THR A 43 -16.41 0.44 0.69
C THR A 43 -15.13 -0.22 1.19
N VAL A 44 -15.00 -1.53 0.98
CA VAL A 44 -13.79 -2.28 1.35
C VAL A 44 -12.58 -1.75 0.58
N ILE A 45 -12.70 -1.55 -0.74
CA ILE A 45 -11.61 -1.00 -1.57
C ILE A 45 -11.14 0.35 -1.03
N ARG A 46 -12.07 1.27 -0.72
CA ARG A 46 -11.74 2.58 -0.15
C ARG A 46 -11.00 2.45 1.18
N ASP A 47 -11.50 1.63 2.09
CA ASP A 47 -10.97 1.54 3.45
C ASP A 47 -9.58 0.90 3.46
N GLN A 48 -9.36 -0.16 2.67
CA GLN A 48 -8.05 -0.77 2.53
C GLN A 48 -7.06 0.17 1.82
N ALA A 49 -7.53 0.95 0.83
CA ALA A 49 -6.69 1.94 0.14
C ALA A 49 -6.25 3.06 1.09
N HIS A 50 -7.15 3.50 1.96
CA HIS A 50 -6.86 4.50 2.98
C HIS A 50 -5.76 4.01 3.94
N ALA A 51 -5.86 2.76 4.40
CA ALA A 51 -4.85 2.14 5.26
C ALA A 51 -3.48 2.09 4.57
N ILE A 52 -3.41 1.54 3.35
CA ILE A 52 -2.15 1.45 2.58
C ILE A 52 -1.56 2.84 2.32
N LYS A 53 -2.39 3.84 2.02
CA LYS A 53 -1.94 5.22 1.81
C LYS A 53 -1.27 5.77 3.08
N GLY A 54 -1.88 5.57 4.25
CA GLY A 54 -1.32 5.98 5.54
C GLY A 54 0.01 5.29 5.83
N ALA A 55 0.03 3.96 5.72
CA ALA A 55 1.22 3.15 5.95
C ALA A 55 2.37 3.57 5.02
N SER A 56 2.10 3.70 3.72
CA SER A 56 3.09 4.12 2.70
C SER A 56 3.62 5.53 2.96
N GLY A 57 2.77 6.42 3.45
CA GLY A 57 3.15 7.77 3.86
C GLY A 57 4.09 7.77 5.06
N ASN A 58 3.88 6.87 6.03
CA ASN A 58 4.69 6.75 7.24
C ASN A 58 6.10 6.24 6.95
N VAL A 59 6.24 5.20 6.13
CA VAL A 59 7.56 4.65 5.74
C VAL A 59 8.22 5.40 4.56
N GLY A 60 7.50 6.34 3.95
CA GLY A 60 8.03 7.19 2.89
C GLY A 60 8.26 6.46 1.56
N ILE A 61 7.24 5.72 1.11
CA ILE A 61 7.19 5.02 -0.18
C ILE A 61 6.18 5.76 -1.10
N PRO A 62 6.64 6.72 -1.93
CA PRO A 62 5.74 7.64 -2.64
C PRO A 62 4.92 6.98 -3.75
N SER A 63 5.46 5.94 -4.41
CA SER A 63 4.75 5.20 -5.47
C SER A 63 3.50 4.52 -4.91
N MET A 64 3.64 3.78 -3.82
CA MET A 64 2.52 3.10 -3.15
C MET A 64 1.52 4.10 -2.58
N TYR A 65 2.00 5.21 -2.01
CA TYR A 65 1.13 6.29 -1.55
C TYR A 65 0.24 6.82 -2.70
N ALA A 66 0.83 7.11 -3.86
CA ALA A 66 0.11 7.67 -4.99
C ALA A 66 -0.92 6.68 -5.55
N THR A 67 -0.54 5.42 -5.75
CA THR A 67 -1.46 4.37 -6.24
C THR A 67 -2.62 4.15 -5.25
N ALA A 68 -2.33 4.07 -3.95
CA ALA A 68 -3.37 3.91 -2.92
C ALA A 68 -4.30 5.14 -2.83
N ALA A 69 -3.76 6.36 -2.96
CA ALA A 69 -4.57 7.58 -3.00
C ALA A 69 -5.50 7.62 -4.23
N GLN A 70 -5.03 7.14 -5.38
CA GLN A 70 -5.86 7.02 -6.58
C GLN A 70 -6.96 5.97 -6.40
N LEU A 71 -6.63 4.80 -5.84
CA LEU A 71 -7.62 3.75 -5.55
C LEU A 71 -8.71 4.26 -4.60
N GLU A 72 -8.32 4.92 -3.51
CA GLU A 72 -9.24 5.52 -2.54
C GLU A 72 -10.16 6.55 -3.20
N ARG A 73 -9.61 7.40 -4.08
CA ARG A 73 -10.40 8.40 -4.82
C ARG A 73 -11.43 7.74 -5.73
N LEU A 74 -11.02 6.79 -6.56
CA LEU A 74 -11.93 6.11 -7.50
C LEU A 74 -13.07 5.38 -6.76
N ALA A 75 -12.74 4.69 -5.66
CA ALA A 75 -13.74 4.03 -4.84
C ALA A 75 -14.74 5.02 -4.21
N ARG A 76 -14.29 6.21 -3.76
CA ARG A 76 -15.18 7.28 -3.26
C ARG A 76 -16.09 7.85 -4.35
N GLU A 77 -15.58 7.95 -5.58
CA GLU A 77 -16.32 8.43 -6.76
C GLU A 77 -17.25 7.37 -7.35
N GLN A 78 -17.32 6.18 -6.75
CA GLN A 78 -18.03 5.01 -7.27
C GLN A 78 -17.56 4.57 -8.66
N ASN A 79 -16.31 4.90 -9.00
CA ASN A 79 -15.72 4.58 -10.30
C ASN A 79 -14.93 3.27 -10.21
N GLN A 80 -15.38 2.27 -10.96
CA GLN A 80 -14.76 0.94 -10.99
C GLN A 80 -13.65 0.81 -12.03
N ASN A 81 -13.53 1.78 -12.94
CA ASN A 81 -12.61 1.69 -14.06
C ASN A 81 -11.16 1.75 -13.57
N GLY A 82 -10.41 0.67 -13.80
CA GLY A 82 -8.99 0.57 -13.48
C GLY A 82 -8.68 0.27 -12.01
N LEU A 83 -9.66 -0.14 -11.19
CA LEU A 83 -9.39 -0.55 -9.80
C LEU A 83 -8.50 -1.80 -9.75
N ASP A 84 -8.74 -2.75 -10.64
CA ASP A 84 -7.95 -3.98 -10.81
C ASP A 84 -6.49 -3.67 -11.19
N GLU A 85 -6.29 -2.77 -12.16
CA GLU A 85 -4.95 -2.33 -12.58
C GLU A 85 -4.18 -1.66 -11.44
N LEU A 86 -4.85 -0.83 -10.64
CA LEU A 86 -4.25 -0.15 -9.49
C LEU A 86 -3.93 -1.12 -8.36
N VAL A 87 -4.78 -2.13 -8.09
CA VAL A 87 -4.47 -3.19 -7.12
C VAL A 87 -3.25 -4.00 -7.59
N ALA A 88 -3.16 -4.34 -8.87
CA ALA A 88 -1.98 -5.02 -9.42
C ALA A 88 -0.70 -4.16 -9.33
N GLN A 89 -0.84 -2.84 -9.45
CA GLN A 89 0.28 -1.90 -9.25
C GLN A 89 0.73 -1.82 -7.79
N LEU A 90 -0.19 -1.93 -6.81
CA LEU A 90 0.17 -2.07 -5.39
C LEU A 90 0.94 -3.37 -5.15
N GLU A 91 0.51 -4.50 -5.73
CA GLU A 91 1.24 -5.77 -5.62
C GLU A 91 2.64 -5.70 -6.21
N THR A 92 2.79 -5.04 -7.36
CA THR A 92 4.10 -4.85 -8.00
C THR A 92 5.01 -3.98 -7.14
N SER A 93 4.46 -2.93 -6.55
CA SER A 93 5.21 -2.04 -5.66
C SER A 93 5.61 -2.75 -4.36
N LEU A 94 4.73 -3.57 -3.79
CA LEU A 94 5.03 -4.38 -2.61
C LEU A 94 6.20 -5.34 -2.87
N LYS A 95 6.18 -6.04 -4.01
CA LYS A 95 7.30 -6.91 -4.44
C LYS A 95 8.62 -6.15 -4.58
N ALA A 96 8.58 -4.89 -5.03
CA ALA A 96 9.79 -4.08 -5.11
C ALA A 96 10.35 -3.73 -3.72
N VAL A 97 9.49 -3.56 -2.72
CA VAL A 97 9.91 -3.35 -1.31
C VAL A 97 10.49 -4.63 -0.74
N GLU A 98 9.83 -5.78 -0.95
CA GLU A 98 10.33 -7.11 -0.54
C GLU A 98 11.72 -7.39 -1.13
N ASN A 99 11.91 -7.11 -2.42
CA ASN A 99 13.20 -7.29 -3.11
C ASN A 99 14.29 -6.32 -2.64
N TRP A 100 13.94 -5.18 -2.04
CA TRP A 100 14.93 -4.26 -1.47
C TRP A 100 15.49 -4.79 -0.14
N MET A 101 14.74 -5.65 0.54
CA MET A 101 15.14 -6.23 1.83
C MET A 101 15.98 -7.50 1.71
N GLY A 102 15.99 -8.15 0.53
CA GLY A 102 16.80 -9.34 0.23
C GLY A 102 18.05 -9.01 -0.58
#